data_AF-A0A931F333-F1
#
_entry.id   AF-A0A931F333-F1
#
_cell.length_a   1.000
_cell.length_b   1.000
_cell.length_c   1.000
_cell.angle_alpha   90.00
_cell.angle_beta   90.00
_cell.angle_gamma   90.00
#
_symmetry.space_group_name_H-M   'P 1'
#
loop_
_entity.id
_entity.type
_entity.pdbx_description
1 polymer ?
#
loop_
_entity_poly.entity_id
_entity_poly.type
_entity_poly.pdbx_seq_one_letter_code
_entity_poly.pdbx_strand_id
1 'polypeptide(L)'
;MAANEVTRRRVLGTGLGVGIAAAIGPLKAASAIAEASAPRRLGAVPVSMSLHTHSSFSEGGSWAGGGGGASMMAQLDQAMKAGIDVVWWSDHDWRMSAYGYYDNIAFDGTDEDGGLQWVVENSGTVTDAQHAFVDDPHSPDEAGKAMRVAATGPAAEWGVSYLWANTGNSFYSTNLSDTTLEIDVLGEQIGPDAEIVVQVETSFRPETAGRPKGVYVLEYRLGTETSRRLETPLTGVVTTTSTGEWQTLRMNLLDDVKAFWPDLIAEDSGLARLRFGARARDNATAQGVFDRLRIDRARDRTGDPLKWPVKHQRELMRRLSKRYPTVTQLLSSEVSMIRHMNVYMEDFELYPYPDRGKAPVLDNSIEGIEKVVKWYHDRGALVQYNHPPINHAELVATRALGTDLMEVCDATGNLTVTTTRLTQYDVAARNAIFLTATSQIDDHAGQNWIGQPHLFATSLWAHSKSAGNLLRAMASGQAWFQHQRLWPTGQIDMTVGHKRAMGAVIRTDATSVPVDLFVGNLPADATVQVVVGVCDRKGDTTPAVEKHPYPASAFAEGTMRFPLDRQNGRYLRVEVHDSSGALLGAGNPLWLLPAGEDIEIPKARRLTLTPADLK
;
A
#
# COMPACT_ATOMS: atom_id res chain seq x y z
N MET A 1 -13.40 -10.17 47.69
CA MET A 1 -14.21 -11.00 46.76
C MET A 1 -14.20 -10.29 45.42
N ALA A 2 -13.11 -10.46 44.66
CA ALA A 2 -12.86 -11.53 43.69
C ALA A 2 -13.26 -11.04 42.28
N ALA A 3 -12.28 -10.39 41.65
CA ALA A 3 -12.22 -10.19 40.20
C ALA A 3 -11.61 -11.47 39.59
N ASN A 4 -12.27 -12.04 38.58
CA ASN A 4 -11.78 -13.22 37.88
C ASN A 4 -11.06 -12.80 36.59
N GLU A 5 -9.74 -12.97 36.62
CA GLU A 5 -8.90 -13.15 35.44
C GLU A 5 -9.23 -14.48 34.75
N VAL A 6 -9.14 -14.52 33.42
CA VAL A 6 -9.13 -15.75 32.63
C VAL A 6 -7.84 -15.78 31.81
N THR A 7 -6.93 -16.65 32.21
CA THR A 7 -5.62 -16.86 31.58
C THR A 7 -5.68 -17.96 30.51
N ARG A 8 -5.03 -17.70 29.36
CA ARG A 8 -4.81 -18.65 28.25
C ARG A 8 -3.74 -19.68 28.62
N ARG A 9 -4.12 -20.91 28.93
CA ARG A 9 -3.23 -22.10 28.89
C ARG A 9 -4.03 -23.36 28.59
N ARG A 10 -3.41 -24.26 27.80
CA ARG A 10 -3.91 -25.52 27.19
C ARG A 10 -4.63 -25.25 25.85
N VAL A 11 -4.08 -25.67 24.72
CA VAL A 11 -3.93 -27.08 24.33
C VAL A 11 -2.66 -27.31 23.49
N LEU A 12 -1.77 -28.17 23.99
CA LEU A 12 -0.89 -29.02 23.18
C LEU A 12 -0.83 -30.37 23.90
N GLY A 13 -1.00 -31.45 23.13
CA GLY A 13 -0.60 -32.79 23.56
C GLY A 13 -1.56 -33.92 23.19
N THR A 14 -1.19 -34.61 22.10
CA THR A 14 -1.00 -36.07 21.98
C THR A 14 -1.92 -36.83 21.02
N GLY A 15 -1.29 -37.62 20.14
CA GLY A 15 -1.92 -38.59 19.26
C GLY A 15 -0.94 -39.18 18.23
N LEU A 16 -0.25 -40.25 18.60
CA LEU A 16 0.68 -41.03 17.76
C LEU A 16 0.02 -41.66 16.52
N GLY A 17 0.75 -41.61 15.39
CA GLY A 17 1.13 -42.73 14.54
C GLY A 17 0.08 -43.64 13.89
N VAL A 18 -0.08 -43.52 12.56
CA VAL A 18 -0.23 -44.66 11.62
C VAL A 18 0.44 -44.27 10.30
N GLY A 19 1.39 -45.08 9.83
CA GLY A 19 1.99 -44.94 8.51
C GLY A 19 1.04 -45.37 7.40
N ILE A 20 0.93 -44.57 6.34
CA ILE A 20 0.38 -44.98 5.06
C ILE A 20 1.29 -44.47 3.95
N ALA A 21 1.56 -45.38 3.02
CA ALA A 21 2.46 -45.30 1.91
C ALA A 21 2.24 -44.09 0.98
N ALA A 22 3.33 -43.69 0.34
CA ALA A 22 3.38 -42.74 -0.75
C ALA A 22 2.36 -43.06 -1.85
N ALA A 23 1.49 -42.09 -2.12
CA ALA A 23 0.90 -41.90 -3.43
C ALA A 23 1.11 -40.42 -3.78
N ILE A 24 2.13 -40.16 -4.60
CA ILE A 24 2.31 -38.87 -5.29
C ILE A 24 1.15 -38.80 -6.29
N GLY A 25 0.01 -38.30 -5.83
CA GLY A 25 -1.08 -37.88 -6.70
C GLY A 25 -0.75 -36.50 -7.27
N PRO A 26 -1.01 -36.23 -8.56
CA PRO A 26 -0.85 -34.90 -9.10
C PRO A 26 -1.72 -33.94 -8.28
N LEU A 27 -1.14 -32.82 -7.86
CA LEU A 27 -1.91 -31.65 -7.44
C LEU A 27 -3.02 -31.46 -8.48
N LYS A 28 -4.27 -31.68 -8.07
CA LYS A 28 -5.41 -31.23 -8.86
C LYS A 28 -5.18 -29.74 -9.04
N ALA A 29 -4.75 -29.36 -10.24
CA ALA A 29 -4.81 -27.99 -10.70
C ALA A 29 -6.18 -27.49 -10.27
N ALA A 30 -6.20 -26.41 -9.48
CA ALA A 30 -7.42 -25.67 -9.27
C ALA A 30 -8.04 -25.51 -10.67
N SER A 31 -9.22 -26.10 -10.86
CA SER A 31 -9.93 -26.01 -12.12
C SER A 31 -9.86 -24.55 -12.53
N ALA A 32 -9.23 -24.27 -13.67
CA ALA A 32 -9.28 -22.95 -14.26
C ALA A 32 -10.76 -22.60 -14.27
N ILE A 33 -11.16 -21.66 -13.41
CA ILE A 33 -12.45 -21.02 -13.55
C ILE A 33 -12.29 -20.38 -14.91
N ALA A 34 -12.92 -20.99 -15.93
CA ALA A 34 -13.01 -20.39 -17.24
C ALA A 34 -13.43 -18.95 -16.99
N GLU A 35 -12.66 -17.99 -17.51
CA GLU A 35 -13.06 -16.59 -17.56
C GLU A 35 -14.45 -16.57 -18.21
N ALA A 36 -15.49 -16.62 -17.39
CA ALA A 36 -16.81 -16.25 -17.81
C ALA A 36 -16.65 -14.75 -18.08
N SER A 37 -16.42 -14.40 -19.35
CA SER A 37 -16.18 -13.05 -19.78
C SER A 37 -17.26 -12.18 -19.17
N ALA A 38 -16.88 -11.30 -18.23
CA ALA A 38 -17.82 -10.43 -17.56
C ALA A 38 -18.65 -9.71 -18.65
N PRO A 39 -19.98 -9.60 -18.46
CA PRO A 39 -20.85 -9.11 -19.52
C PRO A 39 -20.39 -7.73 -19.97
N ARG A 40 -20.14 -7.60 -21.28
CA ARG A 40 -19.73 -6.32 -21.87
C ARG A 40 -20.92 -5.35 -21.83
N ARG A 41 -20.70 -4.13 -21.34
CA ARG A 41 -21.66 -3.03 -21.44
C ARG A 41 -21.06 -1.95 -22.34
N LEU A 42 -21.74 -1.67 -23.45
CA LEU A 42 -21.31 -0.69 -24.45
C LEU A 42 -19.84 -0.88 -24.91
N GLY A 43 -19.43 -2.13 -25.13
CA GLY A 43 -18.08 -2.45 -25.60
C GLY A 43 -16.97 -2.37 -24.54
N ALA A 44 -17.30 -2.13 -23.27
CA ALA A 44 -16.37 -2.18 -22.14
C ALA A 44 -16.68 -3.34 -21.20
N VAL A 45 -15.67 -3.77 -20.45
CA VAL A 45 -15.78 -4.77 -19.38
C VAL A 45 -15.56 -4.10 -18.03
N PRO A 46 -16.16 -4.62 -16.94
CA PRO A 46 -15.76 -4.21 -15.60
C PRO A 46 -14.33 -4.69 -15.34
N VAL A 47 -13.48 -3.81 -14.80
CA VAL A 47 -12.11 -4.13 -14.38
C VAL A 47 -11.93 -3.67 -12.94
N SER A 48 -11.73 -4.60 -12.01
CA SER A 48 -11.49 -4.27 -10.60
C SER A 48 -10.01 -4.01 -10.33
N MET A 49 -9.70 -2.98 -9.55
CA MET A 49 -8.34 -2.49 -9.38
C MET A 49 -8.01 -2.21 -7.91
N SER A 50 -6.75 -2.49 -7.57
CA SER A 50 -6.07 -1.84 -6.46
C SER A 50 -5.30 -0.62 -6.97
N LEU A 51 -5.69 0.56 -6.50
CA LEU A 51 -5.12 1.85 -6.91
C LEU A 51 -4.08 2.41 -5.93
N HIS A 52 -4.07 1.89 -4.70
CA HIS A 52 -3.17 2.33 -3.64
C HIS A 52 -2.60 1.09 -2.95
N THR A 53 -1.38 0.71 -3.28
CA THR A 53 -0.74 -0.50 -2.77
C THR A 53 0.76 -0.34 -2.76
N HIS A 54 1.35 -0.68 -1.62
CA HIS A 54 2.78 -0.57 -1.40
C HIS A 54 3.45 -1.94 -1.41
N SER A 55 4.70 -1.97 -1.86
CA SER A 55 5.49 -3.17 -2.09
C SER A 55 6.84 -3.10 -1.39
N SER A 56 7.76 -4.01 -1.75
CA SER A 56 9.10 -4.07 -1.16
C SER A 56 9.98 -2.86 -1.50
N PHE A 57 9.51 -1.91 -2.32
CA PHE A 57 10.21 -0.66 -2.64
C PHE A 57 9.82 0.50 -1.72
N SER A 58 8.59 0.51 -1.24
CA SER A 58 8.09 1.47 -0.26
C SER A 58 8.23 0.95 1.17
N GLU A 59 8.11 -0.36 1.41
CA GLU A 59 7.82 -0.83 2.76
C GLU A 59 9.04 -1.18 3.61
N GLY A 60 9.26 -0.28 4.58
CA GLY A 60 10.16 -0.39 5.72
C GLY A 60 9.54 -0.97 6.99
N GLY A 61 8.75 -2.02 6.87
CA GLY A 61 7.76 -2.39 7.88
C GLY A 61 8.23 -2.40 9.35
N SER A 62 7.69 -1.46 10.13
CA SER A 62 7.51 -1.57 11.58
C SER A 62 6.04 -1.38 12.02
N TRP A 63 5.16 -0.89 11.15
CA TRP A 63 3.75 -0.60 11.46
C TRP A 63 2.74 -1.61 10.90
N ALA A 64 3.13 -2.45 9.92
CA ALA A 64 2.28 -3.54 9.46
C ALA A 64 2.09 -4.55 10.61
N GLY A 65 0.85 -4.84 11.00
CA GLY A 65 0.45 -5.59 12.20
C GLY A 65 0.96 -7.04 12.30
N GLY A 66 2.28 -7.19 12.45
CA GLY A 66 3.01 -8.45 12.41
C GLY A 66 4.52 -8.33 12.10
N GLY A 67 5.04 -7.13 11.80
CA GLY A 67 6.44 -6.90 11.40
C GLY A 67 6.67 -7.10 9.89
N GLY A 68 7.78 -6.56 9.36
CA GLY A 68 8.17 -6.65 7.95
C GLY A 68 7.31 -5.85 6.97
N GLY A 69 7.88 -5.48 5.80
CA GLY A 69 7.15 -4.81 4.71
C GLY A 69 6.44 -5.80 3.77
N ALA A 70 5.41 -5.38 3.04
CA ALA A 70 4.81 -6.22 2.00
C ALA A 70 5.83 -6.57 0.90
N SER A 71 5.78 -7.81 0.39
CA SER A 71 6.38 -8.15 -0.91
C SER A 71 5.35 -7.95 -2.02
N MET A 72 5.79 -7.68 -3.25
CA MET A 72 4.91 -7.69 -4.42
C MET A 72 4.20 -9.04 -4.55
N MET A 73 4.90 -10.15 -4.26
CA MET A 73 4.32 -11.48 -4.21
C MET A 73 3.16 -11.62 -3.22
N ALA A 74 3.29 -11.03 -2.02
CA ALA A 74 2.22 -11.04 -1.03
C ALA A 74 1.01 -10.23 -1.50
N GLN A 75 1.23 -9.04 -2.04
CA GLN A 75 0.16 -8.20 -2.59
C GLN A 75 -0.57 -8.88 -3.75
N LEU A 76 0.15 -9.54 -4.66
CA LEU A 76 -0.46 -10.29 -5.77
C LEU A 76 -1.26 -11.51 -5.31
N ASP A 77 -0.80 -12.20 -4.26
CA ASP A 77 -1.57 -13.29 -3.63
C ASP A 77 -2.88 -12.76 -3.02
N GLN A 78 -2.85 -11.60 -2.36
CA GLN A 78 -4.08 -10.96 -1.86
C GLN A 78 -5.00 -10.50 -2.99
N ALA A 79 -4.45 -9.87 -4.04
CA ALA A 79 -5.20 -9.43 -5.21
C ALA A 79 -5.93 -10.59 -5.89
N MET A 80 -5.27 -11.73 -6.09
CA MET A 80 -5.91 -12.93 -6.65
C MET A 80 -7.05 -13.44 -5.76
N LYS A 81 -6.84 -13.50 -4.44
CA LYS A 81 -7.87 -13.97 -3.50
C LYS A 81 -9.07 -13.03 -3.47
N ALA A 82 -8.83 -11.72 -3.61
CA ALA A 82 -9.86 -10.69 -3.62
C ALA A 82 -10.56 -10.52 -4.99
N GLY A 83 -10.10 -11.21 -6.05
CA GLY A 83 -10.67 -11.07 -7.39
C GLY A 83 -10.33 -9.74 -8.07
N ILE A 84 -9.21 -9.12 -7.69
CA ILE A 84 -8.71 -7.88 -8.30
C ILE A 84 -8.03 -8.20 -9.64
N ASP A 85 -8.41 -7.47 -10.68
CA ASP A 85 -7.87 -7.64 -12.03
C ASP A 85 -6.54 -6.91 -12.25
N VAL A 86 -6.35 -5.77 -11.59
CA VAL A 86 -5.21 -4.86 -11.80
C VAL A 86 -4.66 -4.37 -10.47
N VAL A 87 -3.35 -4.40 -10.30
CA VAL A 87 -2.65 -3.71 -9.20
C VAL A 87 -1.80 -2.60 -9.79
N TRP A 88 -2.01 -1.38 -9.31
CA TRP A 88 -1.09 -0.27 -9.50
C TRP A 88 -0.15 -0.22 -8.29
N TRP A 89 1.14 -0.34 -8.55
CA TRP A 89 2.18 -0.23 -7.52
C TRP A 89 2.39 1.24 -7.20
N SER A 90 1.86 1.73 -6.09
CA SER A 90 1.91 3.14 -5.69
C SER A 90 2.91 3.36 -4.56
N ASP A 91 4.08 2.73 -4.66
CA ASP A 91 5.14 2.83 -3.66
C ASP A 91 5.52 4.31 -3.41
N HIS A 92 5.88 4.66 -2.16
CA HIS A 92 6.39 5.98 -1.81
C HIS A 92 7.63 6.34 -2.64
N ASP A 93 7.52 7.38 -3.48
CA ASP A 93 8.55 7.75 -4.47
C ASP A 93 9.91 8.11 -3.86
N TRP A 94 9.91 8.81 -2.73
CA TRP A 94 11.11 9.15 -1.97
C TRP A 94 11.79 7.93 -1.36
N ARG A 95 11.03 6.85 -1.05
CA ARG A 95 11.60 5.58 -0.58
C ARG A 95 12.17 4.74 -1.71
N MET A 96 11.47 4.71 -2.85
CA MET A 96 11.96 4.06 -4.07
C MET A 96 13.34 4.60 -4.47
N SER A 97 13.52 5.92 -4.36
CA SER A 97 14.77 6.61 -4.69
C SER A 97 15.80 6.68 -3.56
N ALA A 98 15.45 6.26 -2.33
CA ALA A 98 16.21 6.55 -1.11
C ALA A 98 16.57 8.06 -0.94
N TYR A 99 15.65 8.94 -1.31
CA TYR A 99 15.86 10.38 -1.24
C TYR A 99 16.04 10.86 0.22
N GLY A 100 17.24 11.35 0.53
CA GLY A 100 17.65 11.84 1.86
C GLY A 100 17.75 10.74 2.92
N TYR A 101 18.07 9.51 2.50
CA TYR A 101 18.29 8.38 3.40
C TYR A 101 19.64 8.47 4.11
N TYR A 102 19.78 7.71 5.19
CA TYR A 102 21.08 7.48 5.81
C TYR A 102 21.99 6.69 4.88
N ASP A 103 23.21 7.19 4.74
CA ASP A 103 24.35 6.42 4.22
C ASP A 103 25.21 5.89 5.37
N ASN A 104 25.03 6.44 6.57
CA ASN A 104 25.71 6.01 7.78
C ASN A 104 24.89 6.29 9.04
N ILE A 105 25.12 5.49 10.08
CA ILE A 105 24.62 5.65 11.46
C ILE A 105 25.83 5.46 12.38
N ALA A 106 26.07 6.44 13.26
CA ALA A 106 27.29 6.54 14.06
C ALA A 106 27.13 5.96 15.46
N PHE A 107 25.89 5.78 15.96
CA PHE A 107 25.63 5.30 17.33
C PHE A 107 26.09 6.27 18.44
N ASP A 108 25.95 7.58 18.21
CA ASP A 108 26.42 8.63 19.12
C ASP A 108 25.47 8.95 20.30
N GLY A 109 24.27 8.37 20.33
CA GLY A 109 23.32 8.63 21.39
C GLY A 109 21.91 8.11 21.13
N THR A 110 20.98 8.49 22.00
CA THR A 110 19.58 8.06 21.94
C THR A 110 18.80 8.71 20.80
N ASP A 111 19.21 9.91 20.38
CA ASP A 111 18.68 10.61 19.21
C ASP A 111 19.86 10.91 18.27
N GLU A 112 19.76 10.45 17.03
CA GLU A 112 20.71 10.77 15.96
C GLU A 112 20.04 11.64 14.88
N ASP A 113 20.85 12.16 13.96
CA ASP A 113 20.38 12.98 12.84
C ASP A 113 19.18 12.35 12.13
N GLY A 114 18.27 13.18 11.60
CA GLY A 114 17.05 12.69 10.93
C GLY A 114 16.00 12.06 11.87
N GLY A 115 16.18 12.16 13.20
CA GLY A 115 15.20 11.71 14.20
C GLY A 115 15.22 10.21 14.43
N LEU A 116 16.38 9.57 14.28
CA LEU A 116 16.60 8.17 14.62
C LEU A 116 16.63 8.01 16.14
N GLN A 117 15.80 7.11 16.65
CA GLN A 117 15.64 6.76 18.06
C GLN A 117 15.90 5.28 18.27
N TRP A 118 16.36 4.91 19.46
CA TRP A 118 16.65 3.53 19.81
C TRP A 118 15.61 2.97 20.78
N VAL A 119 14.91 1.91 20.37
CA VAL A 119 13.82 1.29 21.14
C VAL A 119 14.22 -0.13 21.57
N VAL A 120 14.07 -0.43 22.86
CA VAL A 120 14.34 -1.77 23.38
C VAL A 120 13.21 -2.74 22.99
N GLU A 121 13.58 -3.89 22.45
CA GLU A 121 12.67 -4.99 22.14
C GLU A 121 13.32 -6.34 22.47
N ASN A 122 12.62 -7.15 23.27
CA ASN A 122 13.11 -8.47 23.66
C ASN A 122 12.37 -9.57 22.90
N SER A 123 13.10 -10.61 22.49
CA SER A 123 12.55 -11.83 21.93
C SER A 123 12.91 -13.01 22.84
N GLY A 124 11.91 -13.82 23.18
CA GLY A 124 12.06 -14.87 24.20
C GLY A 124 12.19 -14.31 25.62
N THR A 125 12.61 -15.16 26.55
CA THR A 125 12.85 -14.75 27.94
C THR A 125 14.26 -14.22 28.07
N VAL A 126 14.45 -13.06 28.69
CA VAL A 126 15.76 -12.48 29.04
C VAL A 126 15.74 -12.19 30.54
N THR A 127 16.75 -12.64 31.28
CA THR A 127 16.79 -12.47 32.76
C THR A 127 17.42 -11.15 33.17
N ASP A 128 18.31 -10.59 32.35
CA ASP A 128 18.88 -9.26 32.50
C ASP A 128 19.26 -8.69 31.13
N ALA A 129 19.11 -7.38 30.94
CA ALA A 129 19.46 -6.71 29.69
C ALA A 129 19.96 -5.28 29.96
N GLN A 130 21.03 -4.90 29.28
CA GLN A 130 21.65 -3.57 29.42
C GLN A 130 21.96 -2.98 28.05
N HIS A 131 21.80 -1.66 27.97
CA HIS A 131 21.97 -0.87 26.75
C HIS A 131 22.60 0.46 27.12
N ALA A 132 23.69 0.83 26.44
CA ALA A 132 24.37 2.10 26.71
C ALA A 132 25.09 2.61 25.45
N PHE A 133 25.18 3.93 25.33
CA PHE A 133 26.09 4.59 24.40
C PHE A 133 27.36 4.95 25.17
N VAL A 134 28.49 4.36 24.80
CA VAL A 134 29.74 4.41 25.56
C VAL A 134 30.81 5.15 24.77
N ASP A 135 31.63 5.94 25.46
CA ASP A 135 32.77 6.62 24.84
C ASP A 135 33.90 5.63 24.48
N ASP A 136 34.02 4.54 25.24
CA ASP A 136 34.97 3.46 24.99
C ASP A 136 34.37 2.07 25.30
N PRO A 137 34.70 1.05 24.49
CA PRO A 137 35.45 1.15 23.24
C PRO A 137 34.58 1.72 22.10
N HIS A 138 35.20 2.44 21.16
CA HIS A 138 34.62 2.84 19.87
C HIS A 138 35.46 2.28 18.72
N SER A 139 34.91 2.25 17.50
CA SER A 139 35.60 1.79 16.29
C SER A 139 36.85 2.64 16.05
N PRO A 140 37.98 2.05 15.63
CA PRO A 140 39.16 2.83 15.25
C PRO A 140 38.93 3.78 14.06
N ASP A 141 37.86 3.57 13.29
CA ASP A 141 37.53 4.32 12.08
C ASP A 141 36.34 5.30 12.25
N GLU A 142 35.73 5.39 13.43
CA GLU A 142 34.62 6.30 13.74
C GLU A 142 34.94 7.04 15.04
N ALA A 143 34.86 8.37 15.01
CA ALA A 143 35.02 9.16 16.22
C ALA A 143 33.65 9.33 16.87
N GLY A 144 33.58 9.28 18.20
CA GLY A 144 32.33 9.48 18.92
C GLY A 144 32.10 8.39 19.95
N LYS A 145 30.86 7.95 20.05
CA LYS A 145 30.43 6.86 20.93
C LYS A 145 30.09 5.62 20.13
N ALA A 146 29.91 4.53 20.84
CA ALA A 146 29.41 3.29 20.27
C ALA A 146 28.25 2.73 21.11
N MET A 147 27.42 1.92 20.48
CA MET A 147 26.27 1.28 21.14
C MET A 147 26.68 -0.06 21.73
N ARG A 148 26.78 -0.13 23.07
CA ARG A 148 26.98 -1.38 23.82
C ARG A 148 25.64 -2.02 24.16
N VAL A 149 25.54 -3.31 23.90
CA VAL A 149 24.39 -4.16 24.27
C VAL A 149 24.86 -5.34 25.11
N ALA A 150 24.05 -5.75 26.08
CA ALA A 150 24.25 -6.97 26.83
C ALA A 150 22.93 -7.66 27.17
N ALA A 151 22.92 -8.99 27.17
CA ALA A 151 21.77 -9.77 27.60
C ALA A 151 22.21 -11.06 28.31
N THR A 152 21.51 -11.41 29.37
CA THR A 152 21.66 -12.69 30.07
C THR A 152 20.49 -13.61 29.74
N GLY A 153 20.83 -14.80 29.26
CA GLY A 153 19.86 -15.80 28.82
C GLY A 153 19.21 -16.55 29.98
N PRO A 154 18.04 -17.16 29.77
CA PRO A 154 17.44 -18.07 30.73
C PRO A 154 18.22 -19.40 30.74
N ALA A 155 17.85 -20.32 31.63
CA ALA A 155 18.61 -21.55 31.88
C ALA A 155 18.61 -22.60 30.74
N ALA A 156 17.93 -22.38 29.61
CA ALA A 156 17.84 -23.38 28.54
C ALA A 156 17.57 -22.81 27.14
N GLU A 157 16.60 -21.90 27.03
CA GLU A 157 16.19 -21.33 25.74
C GLU A 157 17.03 -20.10 25.40
N TRP A 158 17.10 -19.75 24.11
CA TRP A 158 17.70 -18.48 23.70
C TRP A 158 16.78 -17.31 24.04
N GLY A 159 17.33 -16.31 24.73
CA GLY A 159 16.77 -14.99 24.90
C GLY A 159 17.57 -13.97 24.10
N VAL A 160 16.91 -12.93 23.58
CA VAL A 160 17.55 -11.84 22.86
C VAL A 160 17.01 -10.51 23.32
N SER A 161 17.92 -9.56 23.58
CA SER A 161 17.60 -8.15 23.81
C SER A 161 18.12 -7.33 22.64
N TYR A 162 17.24 -6.61 21.97
CA TYR A 162 17.56 -5.74 20.85
C TYR A 162 17.37 -4.26 21.20
N LEU A 163 18.18 -3.43 20.55
CA LEU A 163 17.83 -2.06 20.20
C LEU A 163 17.41 -2.02 18.73
N TRP A 164 16.22 -1.46 18.51
CA TRP A 164 15.65 -1.20 17.20
C TRP A 164 15.86 0.27 16.83
N ALA A 165 16.41 0.49 15.64
CA ALA A 165 16.53 1.79 14.99
C ALA A 165 15.14 2.31 14.56
N ASN A 166 14.40 2.97 15.44
CA ASN A 166 13.10 3.54 15.14
C ASN A 166 13.25 4.98 14.65
N THR A 167 12.84 5.28 13.42
CA THR A 167 12.66 6.67 12.98
C THR A 167 11.26 6.77 12.40
N GLY A 168 10.58 7.90 12.63
CA GLY A 168 9.18 8.09 12.21
C GLY A 168 8.93 7.74 10.75
N ASN A 169 9.91 8.01 9.88
CA ASN A 169 9.89 7.68 8.46
C ASN A 169 10.80 6.50 8.06
N SER A 170 11.62 5.99 8.98
CA SER A 170 12.60 4.91 8.78
C SER A 170 13.48 5.14 7.55
N PHE A 171 14.28 6.23 7.55
CA PHE A 171 15.17 6.71 6.46
C PHE A 171 16.35 5.77 6.10
N TYR A 172 16.18 4.47 6.27
CA TYR A 172 17.05 3.40 5.79
C TYR A 172 16.26 2.33 5.01
N SER A 173 14.92 2.38 5.08
CA SER A 173 14.05 1.32 4.64
C SER A 173 13.62 1.43 3.18
N THR A 174 14.08 0.51 2.35
CA THR A 174 13.82 0.51 0.89
C THR A 174 14.04 -0.92 0.35
N ASN A 175 13.90 -1.13 -0.95
CA ASN A 175 14.22 -2.43 -1.55
C ASN A 175 15.70 -2.79 -1.30
N LEU A 176 15.98 -4.02 -0.84
CA LEU A 176 17.34 -4.41 -0.46
C LEU A 176 18.23 -4.82 -1.64
N SER A 177 17.71 -4.87 -2.87
CA SER A 177 18.41 -5.49 -4.02
C SER A 177 19.71 -4.82 -4.42
N ASP A 178 19.90 -3.55 -4.06
CA ASP A 178 21.13 -2.80 -4.33
C ASP A 178 21.85 -2.37 -3.05
N THR A 179 21.40 -2.84 -1.89
CA THR A 179 21.89 -2.40 -0.58
C THR A 179 22.88 -3.40 -0.01
N THR A 180 24.05 -2.91 0.39
CA THR A 180 25.00 -3.62 1.25
C THR A 180 25.12 -2.87 2.58
N LEU A 181 25.15 -3.61 3.68
CA LEU A 181 25.41 -3.03 5.00
C LEU A 181 26.80 -3.43 5.49
N GLU A 182 27.52 -2.50 6.09
CA GLU A 182 28.77 -2.76 6.80
C GLU A 182 28.67 -2.17 8.20
N ILE A 183 29.10 -2.90 9.22
CA ILE A 183 29.08 -2.42 10.59
C ILE A 183 30.30 -2.91 11.34
N ASP A 184 30.90 -2.03 12.14
CA ASP A 184 31.98 -2.42 13.03
C ASP A 184 31.39 -3.01 14.31
N VAL A 185 31.92 -4.16 14.73
CA VAL A 185 31.47 -4.87 15.92
C VAL A 185 32.66 -5.34 16.75
N LEU A 186 32.50 -5.27 18.07
CA LEU A 186 33.43 -5.83 19.04
C LEU A 186 32.66 -6.78 19.97
N GLY A 187 33.08 -8.06 20.00
CA GLY A 187 32.55 -9.04 20.93
C GLY A 187 33.30 -9.00 22.26
N GLU A 188 32.69 -8.47 23.32
CA GLU A 188 33.32 -8.36 24.65
C GLU A 188 33.11 -9.63 25.48
N GLN A 189 31.93 -10.24 25.38
CA GLN A 189 31.59 -11.52 26.00
C GLN A 189 30.85 -12.38 24.98
N ILE A 190 31.59 -13.27 24.31
CA ILE A 190 31.10 -14.23 23.32
C ILE A 190 31.46 -15.64 23.77
N GLY A 191 30.56 -16.58 23.56
CA GLY A 191 30.75 -17.99 23.89
C GLY A 191 29.78 -18.89 23.14
N PRO A 192 29.81 -20.22 23.41
CA PRO A 192 28.88 -21.16 22.77
C PRO A 192 27.40 -20.82 22.98
N ASP A 193 27.10 -20.12 24.07
CA ASP A 193 25.75 -19.75 24.52
C ASP A 193 25.57 -18.23 24.63
N ALA A 194 26.44 -17.46 23.98
CA ALA A 194 26.47 -15.99 24.00
C ALA A 194 26.93 -15.43 22.65
N GLU A 195 26.04 -14.75 21.93
CA GLU A 195 26.25 -14.21 20.59
C GLU A 195 25.83 -12.73 20.52
N ILE A 196 26.48 -11.95 19.68
CA ILE A 196 26.02 -10.60 19.29
C ILE A 196 25.34 -10.71 17.93
N VAL A 197 24.23 -10.00 17.74
CA VAL A 197 23.36 -10.18 16.58
C VAL A 197 22.96 -8.85 15.95
N VAL A 198 23.13 -8.75 14.64
CA VAL A 198 22.44 -7.79 13.78
C VAL A 198 21.34 -8.53 13.06
N GLN A 199 20.12 -8.06 13.16
CA GLN A 199 18.98 -8.66 12.49
C GLN A 199 18.38 -7.70 11.47
N VAL A 200 18.14 -8.25 10.29
CA VAL A 200 17.46 -7.61 9.17
C VAL A 200 16.13 -8.32 8.94
N GLU A 201 15.02 -7.63 9.22
CA GLU A 201 13.72 -8.11 8.75
C GLU A 201 13.52 -7.69 7.31
N THR A 202 13.06 -8.64 6.50
CA THR A 202 12.80 -8.40 5.08
C THR A 202 11.30 -8.21 4.82
N SER A 203 10.75 -8.88 3.81
CA SER A 203 9.34 -8.77 3.45
C SER A 203 8.52 -9.99 3.91
N PHE A 204 7.24 -9.74 4.21
CA PHE A 204 6.25 -10.80 4.37
C PHE A 204 6.01 -11.50 3.03
N ARG A 205 5.87 -12.82 3.07
CA ARG A 205 5.50 -13.64 1.90
C ARG A 205 4.40 -14.65 2.25
N PRO A 206 3.53 -15.01 1.28
CA PRO A 206 2.59 -16.11 1.45
C PRO A 206 3.33 -17.46 1.50
N GLU A 207 2.61 -18.52 1.86
CA GLU A 207 3.14 -19.89 1.88
C GLU A 207 3.74 -20.25 0.51
N THR A 208 4.97 -20.77 0.50
CA THR A 208 5.68 -21.11 -0.73
C THR A 208 6.75 -22.16 -0.48
N ALA A 209 6.93 -23.08 -1.43
CA ALA A 209 7.94 -24.15 -1.36
C ALA A 209 7.94 -24.94 -0.02
N GLY A 210 6.75 -25.20 0.53
CA GLY A 210 6.57 -25.94 1.79
C GLY A 210 6.88 -25.14 3.07
N ARG A 211 7.25 -23.86 2.95
CA ARG A 211 7.46 -22.96 4.09
C ARG A 211 6.18 -22.23 4.47
N PRO A 212 5.97 -21.94 5.77
CA PRO A 212 4.82 -21.17 6.22
C PRO A 212 4.88 -19.74 5.67
N LYS A 213 3.71 -19.08 5.59
CA LYS A 213 3.67 -17.62 5.38
C LYS A 213 4.34 -16.90 6.55
N GLY A 214 4.97 -15.77 6.29
CA GLY A 214 5.62 -14.98 7.32
C GLY A 214 6.66 -14.02 6.78
N VAL A 215 7.26 -13.27 7.70
CA VAL A 215 8.40 -12.38 7.43
C VAL A 215 9.67 -13.21 7.37
N TYR A 216 10.45 -13.01 6.32
CA TYR A 216 11.76 -13.63 6.18
C TYR A 216 12.80 -12.75 6.88
N VAL A 217 13.69 -13.37 7.64
CA VAL A 217 14.65 -12.67 8.51
C VAL A 217 16.05 -13.15 8.23
N LEU A 218 16.98 -12.22 8.08
CA LEU A 218 18.41 -12.49 8.06
C LEU A 218 19.02 -12.09 9.40
N GLU A 219 19.84 -12.95 9.98
CA GLU A 219 20.65 -12.65 11.16
C GLU A 219 22.12 -12.80 10.85
N TYR A 220 22.88 -11.76 11.22
CA TYR A 220 24.32 -11.71 11.15
C TYR A 220 24.85 -11.74 12.57
N ARG A 221 25.51 -12.83 12.93
CA ARG A 221 25.94 -13.11 14.30
C ARG A 221 27.45 -13.05 14.43
N LEU A 222 27.91 -12.48 15.53
CA LEU A 222 29.27 -12.64 16.02
C LEU A 222 29.26 -13.73 17.09
N GLY A 223 29.89 -14.87 16.79
CA GLY A 223 29.86 -16.07 17.62
C GLY A 223 31.22 -16.76 17.72
N THR A 224 31.25 -18.01 18.16
CA THR A 224 32.49 -18.79 18.32
C THR A 224 32.96 -19.46 17.02
N GLU A 225 32.04 -19.76 16.09
CA GLU A 225 32.34 -20.50 14.86
C GLU A 225 31.65 -19.87 13.66
N THR A 226 32.37 -19.81 12.54
CA THR A 226 31.83 -19.32 11.27
C THR A 226 30.87 -20.34 10.71
N SER A 227 29.64 -19.92 10.39
CA SER A 227 28.63 -20.83 9.85
C SER A 227 27.59 -20.10 9.01
N ARG A 228 26.86 -20.88 8.20
CA ARG A 228 25.72 -20.41 7.42
C ARG A 228 24.64 -21.47 7.48
N ARG A 229 23.48 -21.17 8.07
CA ARG A 229 22.38 -22.14 8.22
C ARG A 229 21.02 -21.48 8.30
N LEU A 230 19.98 -22.24 7.96
CA LEU A 230 18.62 -21.91 8.37
C LEU A 230 18.44 -22.32 9.83
N GLU A 231 18.05 -21.39 10.69
CA GLU A 231 17.67 -21.71 12.08
C GLU A 231 16.18 -22.05 12.17
N THR A 232 15.37 -21.37 11.38
CA THR A 232 13.96 -21.71 11.13
C THR A 232 13.73 -21.74 9.62
N PRO A 233 12.58 -22.23 9.12
CA PRO A 233 12.26 -22.13 7.70
C PRO A 233 12.33 -20.69 7.14
N LEU A 234 12.14 -19.66 7.98
CA LEU A 234 12.08 -18.25 7.59
C LEU A 234 13.26 -17.41 8.12
N THR A 235 14.21 -18.01 8.86
CA THR A 235 15.35 -17.30 9.46
C THR A 235 16.67 -17.87 8.95
N GLY A 236 17.35 -17.10 8.11
CA GLY A 236 18.70 -17.39 7.64
C GLY A 236 19.73 -16.75 8.56
N VAL A 237 20.72 -17.53 9.01
CA VAL A 237 21.75 -17.09 9.94
C VAL A 237 23.12 -17.21 9.30
N VAL A 238 23.86 -16.10 9.28
CA VAL A 238 25.28 -16.03 8.93
C VAL A 238 26.04 -15.70 10.21
N THR A 239 26.85 -16.63 10.70
CA THR A 239 27.72 -16.40 11.87
C THR A 239 29.14 -16.18 11.40
N THR A 240 29.77 -15.14 11.92
CA THR A 240 31.21 -14.86 11.80
C THR A 240 31.86 -15.12 13.15
N THR A 241 33.02 -15.77 13.15
CA THR A 241 33.79 -15.98 14.38
C THR A 241 34.28 -14.65 14.94
N SER A 242 34.12 -14.46 16.25
CA SER A 242 34.71 -13.34 17.00
C SER A 242 36.22 -13.50 17.10
N THR A 243 36.97 -12.45 16.79
CA THR A 243 38.41 -12.36 17.04
C THR A 243 38.73 -11.81 18.44
N GLY A 244 37.73 -11.29 19.15
CA GLY A 244 37.93 -10.50 20.38
C GLY A 244 38.47 -9.09 20.12
N GLU A 245 38.60 -8.70 18.85
CA GLU A 245 39.01 -7.36 18.40
C GLU A 245 37.88 -6.73 17.57
N TRP A 246 38.00 -5.43 17.28
CA TRP A 246 37.09 -4.78 16.35
C TRP A 246 37.17 -5.44 14.97
N GLN A 247 36.02 -5.80 14.42
CA GLN A 247 35.90 -6.38 13.08
C GLN A 247 34.68 -5.84 12.36
N THR A 248 34.79 -5.66 11.05
CA THR A 248 33.67 -5.22 10.21
C THR A 248 32.86 -6.42 9.71
N LEU A 249 31.56 -6.42 9.99
CA LEU A 249 30.61 -7.36 9.38
C LEU A 249 30.05 -6.75 8.10
N ARG A 250 30.39 -7.36 6.96
CA ARG A 250 29.79 -7.03 5.66
C ARG A 250 28.61 -7.95 5.35
N MET A 251 27.43 -7.37 5.15
CA MET A 251 26.17 -8.06 4.93
C MET A 251 25.70 -7.88 3.49
N ASN A 252 25.82 -8.94 2.69
CA ASN A 252 25.37 -8.96 1.29
C ASN A 252 23.94 -9.51 1.23
N LEU A 253 22.97 -8.66 1.62
CA LEU A 253 21.59 -9.06 1.90
C LEU A 253 20.94 -9.87 0.76
N LEU A 254 21.04 -9.38 -0.48
CA LEU A 254 20.43 -10.03 -1.63
C LEU A 254 21.01 -11.43 -1.88
N ASP A 255 22.33 -11.59 -1.77
CA ASP A 255 23.01 -12.86 -1.97
C ASP A 255 22.66 -13.86 -0.86
N ASP A 256 22.48 -13.37 0.36
CA ASP A 256 22.07 -14.21 1.48
C ASP A 256 20.62 -14.68 1.34
N VAL A 257 19.68 -13.82 0.89
CA VAL A 257 18.32 -14.25 0.54
C VAL A 257 18.35 -15.35 -0.54
N LYS A 258 19.16 -15.18 -1.60
CA LYS A 258 19.31 -16.17 -2.68
C LYS A 258 19.87 -17.49 -2.17
N ALA A 259 20.86 -17.44 -1.27
CA ALA A 259 21.51 -18.62 -0.72
C ALA A 259 20.58 -19.43 0.19
N PHE A 260 19.82 -18.75 1.07
CA PHE A 260 18.92 -19.41 2.01
C PHE A 260 17.62 -19.88 1.38
N TRP A 261 17.07 -19.10 0.44
CA TRP A 261 15.78 -19.37 -0.17
C TRP A 261 15.83 -19.20 -1.70
N PRO A 262 16.49 -20.13 -2.42
CA PRO A 262 16.75 -20.01 -3.85
C PRO A 262 15.49 -20.04 -4.73
N ASP A 263 14.34 -20.48 -4.18
CA ASP A 263 13.05 -20.44 -4.87
C ASP A 263 12.35 -19.08 -4.81
N LEU A 264 12.82 -18.17 -3.95
CA LEU A 264 12.30 -16.82 -3.88
C LEU A 264 12.84 -15.96 -5.02
N ILE A 265 12.02 -15.01 -5.45
CA ILE A 265 12.52 -13.84 -6.15
C ILE A 265 13.13 -12.93 -5.08
N ALA A 266 14.43 -13.09 -4.83
CA ALA A 266 15.14 -12.40 -3.75
C ALA A 266 15.03 -10.88 -3.87
N GLU A 267 14.97 -10.38 -5.10
CA GLU A 267 14.82 -8.95 -5.39
C GLU A 267 13.48 -8.35 -4.92
N ASP A 268 12.47 -9.18 -4.66
CA ASP A 268 11.19 -8.78 -4.05
C ASP A 268 11.29 -8.82 -2.52
N SER A 269 12.32 -8.19 -1.97
CA SER A 269 12.57 -8.09 -0.53
C SER A 269 12.91 -6.64 -0.17
N GLY A 270 12.26 -6.12 0.86
CA GLY A 270 12.59 -4.83 1.46
C GLY A 270 13.60 -4.98 2.58
N LEU A 271 14.35 -3.93 2.88
CA LEU A 271 15.01 -3.72 4.16
C LEU A 271 13.97 -3.09 5.10
N ALA A 272 13.24 -3.94 5.83
CA ALA A 272 12.10 -3.48 6.61
C ALA A 272 12.49 -2.98 7.99
N ARG A 273 13.43 -3.66 8.65
CA ARG A 273 13.82 -3.31 10.01
C ARG A 273 15.27 -3.71 10.29
N LEU A 274 15.97 -2.85 11.01
CA LEU A 274 17.32 -3.09 11.53
C LEU A 274 17.29 -3.15 13.06
N ARG A 275 17.82 -4.25 13.61
CA ARG A 275 17.93 -4.47 15.06
C ARG A 275 19.34 -4.92 15.41
N PHE A 276 19.84 -4.46 16.56
CA PHE A 276 21.17 -4.76 17.08
C PHE A 276 21.02 -5.26 18.50
N GLY A 277 21.62 -6.40 18.83
CA GLY A 277 21.31 -7.03 20.10
C GLY A 277 22.34 -8.04 20.58
N ALA A 278 22.07 -8.53 21.79
CA ALA A 278 22.80 -9.59 22.45
C ALA A 278 21.85 -10.77 22.69
N ARG A 279 22.31 -11.97 22.32
CA ARG A 279 21.57 -13.23 22.37
C ARG A 279 22.31 -14.20 23.29
N ALA A 280 21.62 -14.73 24.29
CA ALA A 280 22.22 -15.65 25.26
C ALA A 280 21.27 -16.76 25.72
N ARG A 281 21.82 -17.87 26.21
CA ARG A 281 21.09 -18.97 26.89
C ARG A 281 21.96 -19.58 27.99
N ASP A 282 21.44 -20.61 28.66
CA ASP A 282 22.13 -21.38 29.70
C ASP A 282 22.73 -20.50 30.83
N ASN A 283 22.02 -19.41 31.17
CA ASN A 283 22.46 -18.36 32.11
C ASN A 283 23.78 -17.66 31.72
N ALA A 284 24.23 -17.80 30.48
CA ALA A 284 25.34 -17.02 29.95
C ALA A 284 24.93 -15.56 29.73
N THR A 285 25.93 -14.69 29.71
CA THR A 285 25.79 -13.27 29.34
C THR A 285 26.51 -13.04 28.03
N ALA A 286 25.79 -12.50 27.04
CA ALA A 286 26.37 -11.96 25.82
C ALA A 286 26.56 -10.45 25.99
N GLN A 287 27.70 -9.93 25.54
CA GLN A 287 28.00 -8.51 25.54
C GLN A 287 28.88 -8.13 24.35
N GLY A 288 28.58 -6.99 23.75
CA GLY A 288 29.37 -6.44 22.66
C GLY A 288 28.95 -5.03 22.29
N VAL A 289 29.69 -4.47 21.34
CA VAL A 289 29.58 -3.07 20.94
C VAL A 289 29.44 -2.98 19.43
N PHE A 290 28.56 -2.09 18.97
CA PHE A 290 28.33 -1.76 17.57
C PHE A 290 28.70 -0.31 17.31
N ASP A 291 29.33 -0.08 16.16
CA ASP A 291 29.74 1.25 15.72
C ASP A 291 29.75 1.30 14.18
N ARG A 292 29.73 2.50 13.59
CA ARG A 292 29.96 2.75 12.16
C ARG A 292 29.13 1.88 11.21
N LEU A 293 27.81 1.97 11.28
CA LEU A 293 26.97 1.34 10.26
C LEU A 293 27.05 2.16 8.96
N ARG A 294 27.45 1.54 7.85
CA ARG A 294 27.44 2.10 6.50
C ARG A 294 26.39 1.40 5.64
N ILE A 295 25.68 2.17 4.84
CA ILE A 295 24.62 1.69 3.94
C ILE A 295 25.01 2.08 2.50
N ASP A 296 25.63 1.16 1.76
CA ASP A 296 26.01 1.38 0.36
C ASP A 296 24.89 0.94 -0.57
N ARG A 297 24.36 1.87 -1.37
CA ARG A 297 23.35 1.58 -2.40
C ARG A 297 23.98 1.73 -3.78
N ALA A 298 23.98 0.65 -4.56
CA ALA A 298 24.62 0.65 -5.87
C ALA A 298 24.01 1.66 -6.85
N ARG A 299 22.72 2.02 -6.69
CA ARG A 299 22.05 3.03 -7.53
C ARG A 299 22.68 4.42 -7.43
N ASP A 300 23.17 4.80 -6.26
CA ASP A 300 23.76 6.11 -6.01
C ASP A 300 25.10 6.24 -6.75
N ARG A 301 25.90 5.17 -6.77
CA ARG A 301 27.16 5.09 -7.52
C ARG A 301 26.99 5.18 -9.03
N THR A 302 25.83 4.74 -9.55
CA THR A 302 25.51 4.83 -10.98
C THR A 302 24.89 6.16 -11.40
N GLY A 303 24.57 7.05 -10.44
CA GLY A 303 23.92 8.32 -10.71
C GLY A 303 22.49 8.18 -11.26
N ASP A 304 21.82 7.05 -10.98
CA ASP A 304 20.49 6.74 -11.52
C ASP A 304 19.42 6.42 -10.45
N PRO A 305 19.30 7.22 -9.36
CA PRO A 305 18.39 6.92 -8.26
C PRO A 305 16.90 6.98 -8.65
N LEU A 306 16.55 7.65 -9.76
CA LEU A 306 15.17 7.79 -10.23
C LEU A 306 14.76 6.69 -11.23
N LYS A 307 15.66 6.20 -12.10
CA LYS A 307 15.28 5.17 -13.09
C LYS A 307 15.58 3.77 -12.60
N TRP A 308 16.57 3.58 -11.73
CA TRP A 308 16.87 2.27 -11.14
C TRP A 308 15.64 1.60 -10.53
N PRO A 309 14.88 2.22 -9.59
CA PRO A 309 13.76 1.53 -8.95
C PRO A 309 12.65 1.21 -9.95
N VAL A 310 12.34 2.14 -10.86
CA VAL A 310 11.34 1.94 -11.93
C VAL A 310 11.72 0.75 -12.82
N LYS A 311 12.97 0.69 -13.29
CA LYS A 311 13.46 -0.41 -14.13
C LYS A 311 13.43 -1.75 -13.38
N HIS A 312 13.85 -1.75 -12.12
CA HIS A 312 13.92 -2.96 -11.31
C HIS A 312 12.53 -3.51 -10.97
N GLN A 313 11.60 -2.63 -10.62
CA GLN A 313 10.21 -3.02 -10.40
C GLN A 313 9.54 -3.56 -11.67
N ARG A 314 9.80 -2.96 -12.86
CA ARG A 314 9.36 -3.55 -14.15
C ARG A 314 9.89 -4.98 -14.36
N GLU A 315 11.15 -5.24 -14.01
CA GLU A 315 11.71 -6.59 -14.10
C GLU A 315 10.98 -7.57 -13.19
N LEU A 316 10.76 -7.17 -11.93
CA LEU A 316 10.02 -7.97 -10.96
C LEU A 316 8.60 -8.26 -11.44
N MET A 317 7.88 -7.27 -11.97
CA MET A 317 6.55 -7.45 -12.56
C MET A 317 6.55 -8.51 -13.66
N ARG A 318 7.55 -8.48 -14.56
CA ARG A 318 7.68 -9.49 -15.65
C ARG A 318 7.95 -10.89 -15.14
N ARG A 319 8.65 -11.04 -14.02
CA ARG A 319 8.90 -12.35 -13.39
C ARG A 319 7.66 -12.85 -12.65
N LEU A 320 7.02 -11.97 -11.88
CA LEU A 320 5.85 -12.28 -11.06
C LEU A 320 4.60 -12.54 -11.90
N SER A 321 4.45 -11.91 -13.07
CA SER A 321 3.31 -12.16 -13.97
C SER A 321 3.22 -13.62 -14.42
N LYS A 322 4.33 -14.36 -14.44
CA LYS A 322 4.33 -15.81 -14.70
C LYS A 322 3.64 -16.61 -13.59
N ARG A 323 3.75 -16.15 -12.34
CA ARG A 323 3.14 -16.78 -11.16
C ARG A 323 1.71 -16.28 -10.90
N TYR A 324 1.43 -15.03 -11.27
CA TYR A 324 0.14 -14.37 -11.08
C TYR A 324 -0.43 -13.86 -12.43
N PRO A 325 -0.72 -14.75 -13.40
CA PRO A 325 -1.07 -14.35 -14.76
C PRO A 325 -2.43 -13.66 -14.90
N THR A 326 -3.32 -13.83 -13.91
CA THR A 326 -4.66 -13.24 -13.90
C THR A 326 -4.68 -11.79 -13.42
N VAL A 327 -3.63 -11.35 -12.73
CA VAL A 327 -3.49 -9.99 -12.17
C VAL A 327 -2.56 -9.18 -13.07
N THR A 328 -3.10 -8.17 -13.72
CA THR A 328 -2.30 -7.20 -14.47
C THR A 328 -1.59 -6.28 -13.48
N GLN A 329 -0.30 -6.05 -13.68
CA GLN A 329 0.50 -5.16 -12.85
C GLN A 329 0.82 -3.90 -13.64
N LEU A 330 0.67 -2.73 -13.02
CA LEU A 330 1.00 -1.43 -13.60
C LEU A 330 1.82 -0.60 -12.60
N LEU A 331 2.66 0.29 -13.11
CA LEU A 331 3.51 1.15 -12.29
C LEU A 331 2.83 2.47 -11.98
N SER A 332 3.06 2.95 -10.77
CA SER A 332 2.63 4.23 -10.22
C SER A 332 3.66 4.62 -9.13
N SER A 333 3.38 5.69 -8.41
CA SER A 333 3.97 5.97 -7.10
C SER A 333 2.99 6.78 -6.29
N GLU A 334 3.15 6.72 -4.98
CA GLU A 334 2.67 7.76 -4.09
C GLU A 334 3.75 8.82 -3.95
N VAL A 335 3.45 10.05 -4.35
CA VAL A 335 4.30 11.22 -4.10
C VAL A 335 4.04 11.68 -2.67
N SER A 336 5.01 11.46 -1.78
CA SER A 336 4.76 11.54 -0.34
C SER A 336 5.54 12.62 0.40
N MET A 337 6.45 13.34 -0.26
CA MET A 337 7.08 14.54 0.35
C MET A 337 6.28 15.82 0.09
N ILE A 338 5.06 15.67 -0.41
CA ILE A 338 3.96 16.61 -0.32
C ILE A 338 2.76 15.90 0.32
N ARG A 339 1.61 16.58 0.47
CA ARG A 339 0.36 15.86 0.78
C ARG A 339 0.21 14.70 -0.20
N HIS A 340 0.05 13.51 0.34
CA HIS A 340 0.14 12.26 -0.38
C HIS A 340 -0.72 12.22 -1.66
N MET A 341 -0.10 11.84 -2.77
CA MET A 341 -0.77 11.77 -4.07
C MET A 341 -0.31 10.58 -4.90
N ASN A 342 -1.24 9.71 -5.31
CA ASN A 342 -0.93 8.69 -6.31
C ASN A 342 -0.92 9.27 -7.72
N VAL A 343 0.01 8.81 -8.55
CA VAL A 343 0.15 9.26 -9.94
C VAL A 343 0.05 8.09 -10.91
N TYR A 344 -0.80 8.21 -11.93
CA TYR A 344 -1.04 7.14 -12.88
C TYR A 344 -0.69 7.60 -14.29
N MET A 345 0.21 6.88 -14.97
CA MET A 345 0.67 7.21 -16.31
C MET A 345 1.16 5.96 -17.07
N GLU A 346 1.18 6.02 -18.40
CA GLU A 346 1.65 4.87 -19.22
C GLU A 346 3.18 4.72 -19.11
N ASP A 347 3.91 5.81 -19.29
CA ASP A 347 5.37 5.85 -19.27
C ASP A 347 5.90 6.34 -17.91
N PHE A 348 5.66 5.55 -16.86
CA PHE A 348 5.95 5.95 -15.48
C PHE A 348 7.39 6.43 -15.22
N GLU A 349 7.49 7.56 -14.53
CA GLU A 349 8.71 8.18 -13.99
C GLU A 349 8.46 8.83 -12.62
N LEU A 350 9.51 8.87 -11.80
CA LEU A 350 9.47 9.45 -10.45
C LEU A 350 9.67 10.97 -10.47
N TYR A 351 9.07 11.66 -9.51
CA TYR A 351 9.26 13.09 -9.32
C TYR A 351 10.70 13.39 -8.85
N PRO A 352 11.42 14.32 -9.52
CA PRO A 352 12.77 14.68 -9.13
C PRO A 352 12.72 15.72 -8.00
N TYR A 353 12.69 15.26 -6.75
CA TYR A 353 12.78 16.16 -5.61
C TYR A 353 14.04 17.03 -5.67
N PRO A 354 13.95 18.32 -5.29
CA PRO A 354 15.13 19.18 -5.24
C PRO A 354 16.09 18.66 -4.17
N ASP A 355 17.39 18.69 -4.42
CA ASP A 355 18.36 18.32 -3.37
C ASP A 355 18.25 19.28 -2.17
N ARG A 356 18.17 18.71 -0.97
CA ARG A 356 18.05 19.44 0.30
C ARG A 356 19.24 19.18 1.24
N GLY A 357 20.14 18.25 0.90
CA GLY A 357 21.31 17.89 1.72
C GLY A 357 21.01 17.30 3.11
N LYS A 358 19.74 16.98 3.41
CA LYS A 358 19.28 16.38 4.67
C LYS A 358 18.01 15.55 4.45
N ALA A 359 17.63 14.77 5.47
CA ALA A 359 16.38 14.01 5.47
C ALA A 359 15.19 14.92 5.08
N PRO A 360 14.32 14.48 4.15
CA PRO A 360 13.30 15.33 3.61
C PRO A 360 12.20 15.62 4.64
N VAL A 361 11.68 16.85 4.56
CA VAL A 361 10.50 17.29 5.33
C VAL A 361 9.36 17.49 4.35
N LEU A 362 8.21 16.94 4.72
CA LEU A 362 6.94 17.08 4.02
C LEU A 362 6.64 18.55 3.70
N ASP A 363 6.48 18.88 2.41
CA ASP A 363 6.04 20.19 1.94
C ASP A 363 4.52 20.19 1.74
N ASN A 364 3.81 20.63 2.78
CA ASN A 364 2.35 20.73 2.77
C ASN A 364 1.82 22.05 2.17
N SER A 365 2.69 22.87 1.57
CA SER A 365 2.27 24.12 0.94
C SER A 365 1.44 23.86 -0.32
N ILE A 366 0.44 24.69 -0.56
CA ILE A 366 -0.39 24.61 -1.77
C ILE A 366 0.49 24.78 -3.01
N GLU A 367 1.45 25.71 -3.00
CA GLU A 367 2.36 25.96 -4.12
C GLU A 367 3.25 24.74 -4.44
N GLY A 368 3.82 24.08 -3.42
CA GLY A 368 4.62 22.87 -3.60
C GLY A 368 3.81 21.74 -4.21
N ILE A 369 2.56 21.57 -3.76
CA ILE A 369 1.63 20.58 -4.28
C ILE A 369 1.24 20.88 -5.74
N GLU A 370 0.80 22.09 -6.04
CA GLU A 370 0.40 22.50 -7.40
C GLU A 370 1.54 22.33 -8.40
N LYS A 371 2.79 22.60 -7.98
CA LYS A 371 3.98 22.35 -8.80
C LYS A 371 4.17 20.88 -9.14
N VAL A 372 3.96 19.98 -8.19
CA VAL A 372 4.02 18.52 -8.42
C VAL A 372 2.90 18.09 -9.36
N VAL A 373 1.64 18.49 -9.06
CA VAL A 373 0.48 18.15 -9.89
C VAL A 373 0.69 18.59 -11.33
N LYS A 374 1.12 19.84 -11.53
CA LYS A 374 1.43 20.38 -12.85
C LYS A 374 2.52 19.58 -13.56
N TRP A 375 3.59 19.22 -12.86
CA TRP A 375 4.70 18.46 -13.45
C TRP A 375 4.23 17.12 -14.02
N TYR A 376 3.34 16.42 -13.31
CA TYR A 376 2.75 15.16 -13.75
C TYR A 376 1.71 15.34 -14.86
N HIS A 377 0.89 16.39 -14.79
CA HIS A 377 -0.04 16.74 -15.87
C HIS A 377 0.65 17.07 -17.18
N ASP A 378 1.79 17.79 -17.14
CA ASP A 378 2.61 18.09 -18.32
C ASP A 378 3.14 16.80 -19.02
N ARG A 379 3.07 15.65 -18.33
CA ARG A 379 3.47 14.32 -18.81
C ARG A 379 2.29 13.40 -19.10
N GLY A 380 1.07 13.92 -19.05
CA GLY A 380 -0.15 13.16 -19.33
C GLY A 380 -0.56 12.18 -18.22
N ALA A 381 -0.04 12.35 -17.01
CA ALA A 381 -0.48 11.56 -15.87
C ALA A 381 -1.83 12.05 -15.33
N LEU A 382 -2.54 11.16 -14.63
CA LEU A 382 -3.61 11.52 -13.71
C LEU A 382 -3.07 11.54 -12.29
N VAL A 383 -3.51 12.52 -11.49
CA VAL A 383 -3.09 12.66 -10.09
C VAL A 383 -4.29 12.46 -9.17
N GLN A 384 -4.13 11.62 -8.15
CA GLN A 384 -5.12 11.36 -7.12
C GLN A 384 -4.73 12.04 -5.82
N TYR A 385 -5.67 12.76 -5.20
CA TYR A 385 -5.52 13.20 -3.82
C TYR A 385 -5.82 12.03 -2.89
N ASN A 386 -4.77 11.47 -2.27
CA ASN A 386 -4.92 10.34 -1.37
C ASN A 386 -5.52 10.81 -0.04
N HIS A 387 -6.45 10.01 0.46
CA HIS A 387 -7.10 10.12 1.76
C HIS A 387 -7.20 11.57 2.27
N PRO A 388 -7.82 12.48 1.50
CA PRO A 388 -7.72 13.91 1.75
C PRO A 388 -8.27 14.27 3.14
N PRO A 389 -7.73 15.32 3.76
CA PRO A 389 -8.30 15.85 4.97
C PRO A 389 -9.75 16.27 4.70
N ILE A 390 -10.60 16.11 5.72
CA ILE A 390 -11.99 16.57 5.68
C ILE A 390 -11.97 18.10 5.86
N ASN A 391 -11.88 18.82 4.76
CA ASN A 391 -11.84 20.28 4.70
C ASN A 391 -12.50 20.79 3.42
N HIS A 392 -13.82 21.01 3.50
CA HIS A 392 -14.62 21.44 2.37
C HIS A 392 -14.20 22.82 1.81
N ALA A 393 -13.77 23.73 2.70
CA ALA A 393 -13.40 25.09 2.31
C ALA A 393 -12.12 25.09 1.46
N GLU A 394 -11.09 24.37 1.90
CA GLU A 394 -9.85 24.25 1.14
C GLU A 394 -10.08 23.49 -0.17
N LEU A 395 -10.86 22.40 -0.16
CA LEU A 395 -11.21 21.66 -1.38
C LEU A 395 -11.83 22.58 -2.43
N VAL A 396 -12.77 23.45 -2.04
CA VAL A 396 -13.41 24.38 -2.96
C VAL A 396 -12.43 25.47 -3.40
N ALA A 397 -11.73 26.10 -2.47
CA ALA A 397 -10.83 27.22 -2.75
C ALA A 397 -9.66 26.84 -3.66
N THR A 398 -9.12 25.63 -3.49
CA THR A 398 -8.00 25.10 -4.29
C THR A 398 -8.46 24.29 -5.50
N ARG A 399 -9.77 24.12 -5.69
CA ARG A 399 -10.35 23.19 -6.67
C ARG A 399 -9.73 21.79 -6.58
N ALA A 400 -9.66 21.28 -5.34
CA ALA A 400 -9.01 20.02 -4.97
C ALA A 400 -7.53 19.93 -5.39
N LEU A 401 -6.80 21.03 -5.21
CA LEU A 401 -5.37 21.15 -5.54
C LEU A 401 -5.05 20.86 -7.02
N GLY A 402 -6.06 20.96 -7.90
CA GLY A 402 -5.94 20.62 -9.31
C GLY A 402 -5.88 19.12 -9.62
N THR A 403 -6.13 18.24 -8.66
CA THR A 403 -6.10 16.77 -8.87
C THR A 403 -7.27 16.27 -9.72
N ASP A 404 -7.13 15.06 -10.29
CA ASP A 404 -8.13 14.42 -11.16
C ASP A 404 -9.00 13.40 -10.42
N LEU A 405 -8.44 12.76 -9.39
CA LEU A 405 -9.09 11.73 -8.58
C LEU A 405 -9.01 12.06 -7.09
N MET A 406 -9.90 11.45 -6.31
CA MET A 406 -9.92 11.60 -4.86
C MET A 406 -10.32 10.28 -4.21
N GLU A 407 -9.56 9.85 -3.21
CA GLU A 407 -9.96 8.72 -2.38
C GLU A 407 -11.11 9.11 -1.46
N VAL A 408 -12.16 8.30 -1.48
CA VAL A 408 -13.37 8.51 -0.69
C VAL A 408 -13.51 7.45 0.40
N CYS A 409 -13.28 6.19 0.06
CA CYS A 409 -13.30 5.11 1.05
C CYS A 409 -12.07 5.16 1.94
N ASP A 410 -12.25 4.79 3.20
CA ASP A 410 -11.18 4.77 4.20
C ASP A 410 -10.52 3.38 4.31
N ALA A 411 -9.19 3.35 4.31
CA ALA A 411 -8.39 2.12 4.44
C ALA A 411 -8.56 1.39 5.79
N THR A 412 -9.11 2.02 6.81
CA THR A 412 -9.38 1.34 8.10
C THR A 412 -10.79 0.78 8.18
N GLY A 413 -11.59 0.92 7.11
CA GLY A 413 -13.00 0.54 7.12
C GLY A 413 -13.90 1.50 7.89
N ASN A 414 -13.41 2.70 8.22
CA ASN A 414 -14.19 3.68 8.97
C ASN A 414 -15.30 4.26 8.09
N LEU A 415 -16.53 3.77 8.29
CA LEU A 415 -17.71 4.21 7.55
C LEU A 415 -18.06 5.68 7.80
N THR A 416 -17.73 6.23 8.97
CA THR A 416 -17.94 7.66 9.26
C THR A 416 -17.02 8.52 8.40
N VAL A 417 -15.73 8.16 8.31
CA VAL A 417 -14.78 8.86 7.43
C VAL A 417 -15.21 8.73 5.98
N THR A 418 -15.58 7.52 5.53
CA THR A 418 -16.08 7.27 4.18
C THR A 418 -17.31 8.14 3.86
N THR A 419 -18.29 8.18 4.75
CA THR A 419 -19.51 8.99 4.58
C THR A 419 -19.21 10.49 4.55
N THR A 420 -18.24 10.93 5.38
CA THR A 420 -17.84 12.34 5.42
C THR A 420 -17.06 12.74 4.17
N ARG A 421 -16.20 11.87 3.64
CA ARG A 421 -15.53 12.10 2.34
C ARG A 421 -16.52 12.04 1.16
N LEU A 422 -17.57 11.22 1.22
CA LEU A 422 -18.67 11.29 0.25
C LEU A 422 -19.38 12.65 0.29
N THR A 423 -19.60 13.20 1.49
CA THR A 423 -20.13 14.56 1.67
C THR A 423 -19.19 15.61 1.06
N GLN A 424 -17.88 15.47 1.28
CA GLN A 424 -16.87 16.32 0.66
C GLN A 424 -16.87 16.20 -0.88
N TYR A 425 -17.10 15.00 -1.39
CA TYR A 425 -17.23 14.76 -2.83
C TYR A 425 -18.49 15.42 -3.41
N ASP A 426 -19.60 15.41 -2.68
CA ASP A 426 -20.83 16.11 -3.04
C ASP A 426 -20.64 17.66 -3.04
N VAL A 427 -19.77 18.19 -2.18
CA VAL A 427 -19.33 19.60 -2.20
C VAL A 427 -18.49 19.90 -3.45
N ALA A 428 -17.55 19.04 -3.83
CA ALA A 428 -16.79 19.19 -5.07
C ALA A 428 -17.73 19.18 -6.29
N ALA A 429 -18.66 18.23 -6.34
CA ALA A 429 -19.63 18.10 -7.41
C ALA A 429 -20.54 19.33 -7.54
N ARG A 430 -20.97 19.92 -6.41
CA ARG A 430 -21.76 21.17 -6.38
C ARG A 430 -21.02 22.37 -6.97
N ASN A 431 -19.69 22.38 -6.84
CA ASN A 431 -18.82 23.47 -7.28
C ASN A 431 -18.16 23.23 -8.65
N ALA A 432 -18.66 22.25 -9.42
CA ALA A 432 -18.07 21.84 -10.70
C ALA A 432 -16.57 21.56 -10.61
N ILE A 433 -16.15 20.89 -9.53
CA ILE A 433 -14.81 20.32 -9.38
C ILE A 433 -14.93 18.84 -9.75
N PHE A 434 -14.54 18.50 -10.97
CA PHE A 434 -14.85 17.23 -11.60
C PHE A 434 -13.82 16.14 -11.26
N LEU A 435 -13.96 15.56 -10.06
CA LEU A 435 -13.08 14.49 -9.57
C LEU A 435 -13.65 13.10 -9.86
N THR A 436 -12.76 12.11 -10.06
CA THR A 436 -13.11 10.69 -10.03
C THR A 436 -12.92 10.15 -8.62
N ALA A 437 -14.01 9.73 -7.98
CA ALA A 437 -13.96 9.08 -6.67
C ALA A 437 -13.43 7.65 -6.77
N THR A 438 -12.50 7.30 -5.87
CA THR A 438 -11.86 5.97 -5.76
C THR A 438 -11.90 5.47 -4.31
N SER A 439 -11.46 4.23 -4.11
CA SER A 439 -11.26 3.60 -2.81
C SER A 439 -9.79 3.55 -2.43
N GLN A 440 -9.51 3.60 -1.12
CA GLN A 440 -8.16 3.53 -0.55
C GLN A 440 -7.91 2.11 0.01
N ILE A 441 -7.04 1.31 -0.64
CA ILE A 441 -6.53 0.07 -0.02
C ILE A 441 -5.36 0.41 0.92
N ASP A 442 -4.37 1.13 0.39
CA ASP A 442 -3.22 1.66 1.14
C ASP A 442 -2.58 0.60 2.05
N ASP A 443 -2.43 -0.60 1.49
CA ASP A 443 -1.93 -1.75 2.23
C ASP A 443 -0.41 -1.80 2.17
N HIS A 444 0.19 -1.83 3.35
CA HIS A 444 1.63 -1.94 3.58
C HIS A 444 2.05 -3.35 4.00
N ALA A 445 1.09 -4.24 4.29
CA ALA A 445 1.34 -5.53 4.95
C ALA A 445 1.37 -6.74 3.99
N GLY A 446 0.70 -6.66 2.86
CA GLY A 446 0.53 -7.76 1.91
C GLY A 446 -0.37 -8.87 2.46
N GLN A 447 -1.29 -8.53 3.37
CA GLN A 447 -1.94 -9.53 4.23
C GLN A 447 -3.42 -9.25 4.46
N ASN A 448 -4.20 -10.33 4.38
CA ASN A 448 -5.58 -10.41 4.84
C ASN A 448 -6.53 -9.35 4.23
N TRP A 449 -6.34 -8.95 2.98
CA TRP A 449 -7.15 -7.88 2.35
C TRP A 449 -8.67 -8.06 2.56
N ILE A 450 -9.18 -9.29 2.39
CA ILE A 450 -10.61 -9.61 2.54
C ILE A 450 -11.08 -9.57 4.00
N GLY A 451 -10.17 -9.86 4.93
CA GLY A 451 -10.44 -9.89 6.36
C GLY A 451 -10.15 -8.56 7.07
N GLN A 452 -9.54 -7.60 6.38
CA GLN A 452 -9.40 -6.24 6.91
C GLN A 452 -10.78 -5.59 7.05
N PRO A 453 -10.94 -4.63 7.97
CA PRO A 453 -12.11 -3.76 7.99
C PRO A 453 -12.18 -2.89 6.72
N HIS A 454 -11.04 -2.70 6.02
CA HIS A 454 -10.98 -2.21 4.64
C HIS A 454 -11.71 -3.16 3.69
N LEU A 455 -12.71 -2.65 2.97
CA LEU A 455 -13.58 -3.54 2.20
C LEU A 455 -13.92 -3.03 0.81
N PHE A 456 -13.39 -1.90 0.31
CA PHE A 456 -13.79 -1.36 -0.99
C PHE A 456 -12.68 -1.49 -2.04
N ALA A 457 -13.02 -1.93 -3.25
CA ALA A 457 -12.13 -1.80 -4.40
C ALA A 457 -12.75 -0.86 -5.43
N THR A 458 -11.90 -0.23 -6.23
CA THR A 458 -12.32 0.61 -7.34
C THR A 458 -12.44 -0.25 -8.59
N SER A 459 -13.53 -0.10 -9.33
CA SER A 459 -13.73 -0.77 -10.60
C SER A 459 -14.04 0.23 -11.69
N LEU A 460 -13.59 -0.08 -12.92
CA LEU A 460 -13.79 0.75 -14.10
C LEU A 460 -14.59 0.02 -15.16
N TRP A 461 -15.31 0.78 -15.97
CA TRP A 461 -15.69 0.31 -17.30
C TRP A 461 -14.58 0.66 -18.30
N ALA A 462 -13.77 -0.33 -18.67
CA ALA A 462 -12.65 -0.15 -19.59
C ALA A 462 -12.71 -1.15 -20.76
N HIS A 463 -12.09 -0.79 -21.89
CA HIS A 463 -12.02 -1.69 -23.05
C HIS A 463 -11.07 -2.88 -22.83
N SER A 464 -10.04 -2.69 -22.00
CA SER A 464 -9.11 -3.74 -21.59
C SER A 464 -8.36 -3.31 -20.32
N LYS A 465 -7.52 -4.21 -19.79
CA LYS A 465 -6.64 -3.97 -18.63
C LYS A 465 -5.37 -3.15 -18.96
N SER A 466 -5.21 -2.63 -20.18
CA SER A 466 -4.02 -1.84 -20.54
C SER A 466 -4.03 -0.46 -19.86
N ALA A 467 -2.85 0.03 -19.46
CA ALA A 467 -2.70 1.32 -18.78
C ALA A 467 -3.47 2.46 -19.46
N GLY A 468 -3.27 2.67 -20.76
CA GLY A 468 -3.97 3.72 -21.50
C GLY A 468 -5.50 3.60 -21.53
N ASN A 469 -6.06 2.38 -21.53
CA ASN A 469 -7.52 2.21 -21.46
C ASN A 469 -8.05 2.52 -20.04
N LEU A 470 -7.33 2.10 -19.01
CA LEU A 470 -7.68 2.38 -17.62
C LEU A 470 -7.57 3.88 -17.31
N LEU A 471 -6.50 4.54 -17.76
CA LEU A 471 -6.32 5.99 -17.64
C LEU A 471 -7.46 6.75 -18.32
N ARG A 472 -7.87 6.37 -19.54
CA ARG A 472 -9.04 6.99 -20.19
C ARG A 472 -10.33 6.81 -19.41
N ALA A 473 -10.56 5.63 -18.84
CA ALA A 473 -11.74 5.35 -18.03
C ALA A 473 -11.71 6.15 -16.71
N MET A 474 -10.56 6.24 -16.04
CA MET A 474 -10.36 7.07 -14.85
C MET A 474 -10.57 8.56 -15.14
N ALA A 475 -9.96 9.09 -16.21
CA ALA A 475 -10.08 10.50 -16.61
C ALA A 475 -11.52 10.91 -16.97
N SER A 476 -12.30 9.97 -17.52
CA SER A 476 -13.71 10.19 -17.85
C SER A 476 -14.67 9.93 -16.69
N GLY A 477 -14.16 9.46 -15.54
CA GLY A 477 -14.96 9.13 -14.37
C GLY A 477 -15.84 7.88 -14.53
N GLN A 478 -15.48 6.96 -15.43
CA GLN A 478 -16.19 5.69 -15.64
C GLN A 478 -15.83 4.66 -14.56
N ALA A 479 -15.85 5.12 -13.31
CA ALA A 479 -15.45 4.37 -12.13
C ALA A 479 -16.61 4.24 -11.13
N TRP A 480 -16.55 3.19 -10.34
CA TRP A 480 -17.32 3.04 -9.10
C TRP A 480 -16.43 2.33 -8.09
N PHE A 481 -16.81 2.36 -6.83
CA PHE A 481 -16.20 1.50 -5.83
C PHE A 481 -17.27 0.58 -5.23
N GLN A 482 -16.86 -0.63 -4.87
CA GLN A 482 -17.77 -1.62 -4.30
C GLN A 482 -17.12 -2.45 -3.20
N HIS A 483 -17.96 -2.84 -2.26
CA HIS A 483 -17.59 -3.58 -1.08
C HIS A 483 -17.27 -5.04 -1.45
N GLN A 484 -16.00 -5.43 -1.39
CA GLN A 484 -15.46 -6.72 -1.83
C GLN A 484 -16.06 -7.95 -1.13
N ARG A 485 -16.53 -7.82 0.12
CA ARG A 485 -17.21 -8.94 0.81
C ARG A 485 -18.73 -8.97 0.63
N LEU A 486 -19.41 -7.83 0.78
CA LEU A 486 -20.87 -7.75 0.79
C LEU A 486 -21.47 -7.63 -0.62
N TRP A 487 -20.69 -7.09 -1.57
CA TRP A 487 -21.11 -6.91 -2.96
C TRP A 487 -19.93 -7.08 -3.94
N PRO A 488 -19.21 -8.22 -3.92
CA PRO A 488 -17.94 -8.45 -4.66
C PRO A 488 -18.03 -8.17 -6.16
N THR A 489 -19.16 -8.56 -6.77
CA THR A 489 -19.39 -8.43 -8.22
C THR A 489 -20.30 -7.26 -8.55
N GLY A 490 -20.47 -6.32 -7.62
CA GLY A 490 -21.30 -5.14 -7.79
C GLY A 490 -20.85 -4.27 -8.95
N GLN A 491 -21.83 -3.79 -9.72
CA GLN A 491 -21.58 -2.96 -10.91
C GLN A 491 -22.53 -1.76 -10.89
N ILE A 492 -22.01 -0.58 -11.24
CA ILE A 492 -22.79 0.64 -11.40
C ILE A 492 -22.44 1.25 -12.76
N ASP A 493 -23.44 1.67 -13.52
CA ASP A 493 -23.24 2.46 -14.73
C ASP A 493 -24.44 3.39 -14.96
N MET A 494 -24.22 4.46 -15.73
CA MET A 494 -25.24 5.43 -16.12
C MET A 494 -25.12 5.71 -17.60
N THR A 495 -26.25 5.76 -18.29
CA THR A 495 -26.29 6.02 -19.73
C THR A 495 -27.35 7.06 -20.08
N VAL A 496 -27.09 7.85 -21.13
CA VAL A 496 -28.04 8.78 -21.73
C VAL A 496 -28.00 8.57 -23.24
N GLY A 497 -29.14 8.30 -23.87
CA GLY A 497 -29.20 7.99 -25.31
C GLY A 497 -28.26 6.85 -25.72
N HIS A 498 -28.19 5.79 -24.92
CA HIS A 498 -27.28 4.65 -25.10
C HIS A 498 -25.77 4.98 -25.08
N LYS A 499 -25.40 6.20 -24.68
CA LYS A 499 -24.00 6.60 -24.47
C LYS A 499 -23.69 6.56 -22.98
N ARG A 500 -22.49 6.11 -22.61
CA ARG A 500 -22.04 6.10 -21.22
C ARG A 500 -21.96 7.54 -20.70
N ALA A 501 -22.55 7.76 -19.54
CA ALA A 501 -22.74 9.07 -18.93
C ALA A 501 -22.21 9.13 -17.48
N MET A 502 -21.87 8.00 -16.85
CA MET A 502 -21.24 8.01 -15.53
C MET A 502 -19.89 8.75 -15.59
N GLY A 503 -19.70 9.76 -14.74
CA GLY A 503 -18.53 10.64 -14.73
C GLY A 503 -18.56 11.79 -15.75
N ALA A 504 -19.56 11.82 -16.64
CA ALA A 504 -19.63 12.77 -17.73
C ALA A 504 -20.35 14.07 -17.37
N VAL A 505 -20.09 15.11 -18.14
CA VAL A 505 -20.74 16.42 -18.08
C VAL A 505 -21.45 16.68 -19.39
N ILE A 506 -22.77 16.80 -19.31
CA ILE A 506 -23.65 17.16 -20.41
C ILE A 506 -23.99 18.64 -20.29
N ARG A 507 -23.72 19.38 -21.36
CA ARG A 507 -24.22 20.75 -21.54
C ARG A 507 -25.39 20.72 -22.51
N THR A 508 -26.55 21.21 -22.09
CA THR A 508 -27.77 21.16 -22.90
C THR A 508 -28.75 22.27 -22.56
N ASP A 509 -29.61 22.61 -23.52
CA ASP A 509 -30.75 23.50 -23.31
C ASP A 509 -31.99 22.76 -22.80
N ALA A 510 -32.02 21.43 -22.96
CA ALA A 510 -33.10 20.58 -22.46
C ALA A 510 -33.29 20.81 -20.95
N THR A 511 -34.55 20.91 -20.52
CA THR A 511 -34.90 21.12 -19.11
C THR A 511 -34.75 19.86 -18.28
N SER A 512 -34.82 18.69 -18.92
CA SER A 512 -34.67 17.37 -18.30
C SER A 512 -34.04 16.40 -19.30
N VAL A 513 -33.34 15.39 -18.79
CA VAL A 513 -32.71 14.33 -19.60
C VAL A 513 -33.03 12.96 -18.96
N PRO A 514 -33.47 11.96 -19.75
CA PRO A 514 -33.63 10.60 -19.23
C PRO A 514 -32.27 9.95 -19.01
N VAL A 515 -32.01 9.51 -17.78
CA VAL A 515 -30.80 8.78 -17.40
C VAL A 515 -31.16 7.33 -17.10
N ASP A 516 -30.59 6.41 -17.85
CA ASP A 516 -30.74 4.97 -17.63
C ASP A 516 -29.68 4.49 -16.64
N LEU A 517 -30.13 4.11 -15.44
CA LEU A 517 -29.31 3.65 -14.34
C LEU A 517 -29.20 2.13 -14.36
N PHE A 518 -27.98 1.61 -14.37
CA PHE A 518 -27.69 0.19 -14.26
C PHE A 518 -27.01 -0.09 -12.92
N VAL A 519 -27.57 -1.05 -12.18
CA VAL A 519 -26.98 -1.53 -10.94
C VAL A 519 -27.05 -3.06 -10.93
N GLY A 520 -25.92 -3.70 -11.19
CA GLY A 520 -25.83 -5.14 -11.42
C GLY A 520 -25.56 -5.95 -10.15
N ASN A 521 -26.03 -7.19 -10.12
CA ASN A 521 -25.77 -8.16 -9.03
C ASN A 521 -26.21 -7.66 -7.64
N LEU A 522 -27.30 -6.90 -7.56
CA LEU A 522 -27.83 -6.38 -6.30
C LEU A 522 -28.27 -7.50 -5.34
N PRO A 523 -27.94 -7.39 -4.03
CA PRO A 523 -28.64 -8.16 -3.01
C PRO A 523 -30.16 -7.87 -3.06
N ALA A 524 -30.99 -8.88 -2.80
CA ALA A 524 -32.45 -8.77 -2.97
C ALA A 524 -33.10 -7.73 -2.06
N ASP A 525 -32.50 -7.48 -0.90
CA ASP A 525 -32.91 -6.54 0.13
C ASP A 525 -32.12 -5.22 0.09
N ALA A 526 -31.27 -5.03 -0.92
CA ALA A 526 -30.54 -3.79 -1.09
C ALA A 526 -31.45 -2.63 -1.52
N THR A 527 -31.07 -1.43 -1.12
CA THR A 527 -31.65 -0.17 -1.57
C THR A 527 -30.65 0.57 -2.44
N VAL A 528 -31.10 0.98 -3.62
CA VAL A 528 -30.35 1.90 -4.48
C VAL A 528 -30.82 3.32 -4.19
N GLN A 529 -29.91 4.19 -3.76
CA GLN A 529 -30.17 5.61 -3.55
C GLN A 529 -29.72 6.38 -4.79
N VAL A 530 -30.65 7.03 -5.49
CA VAL A 530 -30.31 8.03 -6.50
C VAL A 530 -30.13 9.36 -5.78
N VAL A 531 -28.90 9.87 -5.78
CA VAL A 531 -28.53 11.13 -5.13
C VAL A 531 -28.47 12.23 -6.19
N VAL A 532 -29.36 13.21 -6.08
CA VAL A 532 -29.43 14.37 -6.99
C VAL A 532 -29.00 15.61 -6.25
N GLY A 533 -27.95 16.27 -6.72
CA GLY A 533 -27.39 17.46 -6.08
C GLY A 533 -27.44 18.71 -6.94
N VAL A 534 -27.53 19.87 -6.30
CA VAL A 534 -27.34 21.18 -6.94
C VAL A 534 -25.91 21.29 -7.45
N CYS A 535 -25.72 21.79 -8.68
CA CYS A 535 -24.43 22.28 -9.17
C CYS A 535 -24.57 23.76 -9.54
N ASP A 536 -24.47 24.64 -8.54
CA ASP A 536 -24.66 26.08 -8.70
C ASP A 536 -23.34 26.87 -8.73
N ARG A 537 -22.23 26.24 -8.30
CA ARG A 537 -20.86 26.78 -8.34
C ARG A 537 -20.69 28.09 -7.56
N LYS A 538 -21.44 28.25 -6.48
CA LYS A 538 -21.39 29.46 -5.65
C LYS A 538 -20.21 29.51 -4.69
N GLY A 539 -19.37 28.47 -4.65
CA GLY A 539 -18.32 28.31 -3.65
C GLY A 539 -18.84 27.72 -2.33
N ASP A 540 -20.07 27.20 -2.31
CA ASP A 540 -20.69 26.68 -1.09
C ASP A 540 -20.01 25.40 -0.62
N THR A 541 -19.69 25.34 0.68
CA THR A 541 -18.98 24.23 1.34
C THR A 541 -19.93 23.21 1.98
N THR A 542 -21.22 23.34 1.73
CA THR A 542 -22.27 22.43 2.20
C THR A 542 -22.95 21.80 0.99
N PRO A 543 -23.10 20.46 0.92
CA PRO A 543 -23.81 19.84 -0.17
C PRO A 543 -25.30 20.19 -0.11
N ALA A 544 -25.97 20.23 -1.25
CA ALA A 544 -27.41 20.38 -1.36
C ALA A 544 -27.93 19.22 -2.22
N VAL A 545 -28.28 18.12 -1.54
CA VAL A 545 -28.63 16.84 -2.17
C VAL A 545 -30.00 16.34 -1.74
N GLU A 546 -30.71 15.73 -2.69
CA GLU A 546 -31.94 14.98 -2.51
C GLU A 546 -31.61 13.49 -2.74
N LYS A 547 -32.20 12.60 -1.93
CA LYS A 547 -32.01 11.15 -2.05
C LYS A 547 -33.34 10.48 -2.40
N HIS A 548 -33.35 9.69 -3.47
CA HIS A 548 -34.49 8.94 -3.94
C HIS A 548 -34.22 7.44 -3.79
N PRO A 549 -34.83 6.77 -2.79
CA PRO A 549 -34.61 5.34 -2.58
C PRO A 549 -35.43 4.49 -3.55
N TYR A 550 -34.79 3.46 -4.10
CA TYR A 550 -35.43 2.44 -4.94
C TYR A 550 -35.04 1.05 -4.44
N PRO A 551 -36.00 0.10 -4.35
CA PRO A 551 -35.67 -1.28 -4.00
C PRO A 551 -34.89 -1.96 -5.12
N ALA A 552 -34.14 -3.02 -4.80
CA ALA A 552 -33.44 -3.82 -5.81
C ALA A 552 -34.35 -4.34 -6.94
N SER A 553 -35.63 -4.59 -6.65
CA SER A 553 -36.63 -5.02 -7.64
C SER A 553 -36.90 -3.99 -8.74
N ALA A 554 -36.61 -2.69 -8.53
CA ALA A 554 -36.71 -1.66 -9.56
C ALA A 554 -35.69 -1.86 -10.70
N PHE A 555 -34.66 -2.67 -10.49
CA PHE A 555 -33.60 -2.99 -11.45
C PHE A 555 -33.73 -4.41 -12.02
N ALA A 556 -34.83 -5.12 -11.77
CA ALA A 556 -35.02 -6.50 -12.21
C ALA A 556 -35.00 -6.67 -13.74
N GLU A 557 -35.39 -5.63 -14.49
CA GLU A 557 -35.32 -5.58 -15.96
C GLU A 557 -33.96 -5.09 -16.49
N GLY A 558 -32.98 -4.94 -15.60
CA GLY A 558 -31.60 -4.56 -15.90
C GLY A 558 -31.30 -3.07 -15.72
N THR A 559 -32.19 -2.17 -16.15
CA THR A 559 -32.01 -0.72 -16.00
C THR A 559 -33.26 -0.03 -15.48
N MET A 560 -33.07 1.00 -14.66
CA MET A 560 -34.12 1.90 -14.22
C MET A 560 -33.92 3.28 -14.86
N ARG A 561 -34.95 3.82 -15.52
CA ARG A 561 -34.90 5.16 -16.12
C ARG A 561 -35.28 6.22 -15.09
N PHE A 562 -34.42 7.22 -14.90
CA PHE A 562 -34.61 8.35 -14.01
C PHE A 562 -34.60 9.68 -14.79
N PRO A 563 -35.64 10.52 -14.71
CA PRO A 563 -35.62 11.85 -15.33
C PRO A 563 -34.78 12.82 -14.48
N LEU A 564 -33.65 13.29 -15.01
CA LEU A 564 -32.81 14.28 -14.34
C LEU A 564 -33.13 15.68 -14.86
N ASP A 565 -33.78 16.49 -14.03
CA ASP A 565 -34.02 17.90 -14.33
C ASP A 565 -32.73 18.72 -14.23
N ARG A 566 -32.46 19.57 -15.22
CA ARG A 566 -31.25 20.39 -15.29
C ARG A 566 -31.30 21.54 -14.28
N GLN A 567 -32.43 22.23 -14.19
CA GLN A 567 -32.56 23.53 -13.51
C GLN A 567 -31.38 24.48 -13.86
N ASN A 568 -30.76 25.13 -12.87
CA ASN A 568 -29.55 25.95 -13.05
C ASN A 568 -28.25 25.14 -13.07
N GLY A 569 -28.33 23.81 -13.06
CA GLY A 569 -27.23 22.89 -12.89
C GLY A 569 -27.54 21.85 -11.82
N ARG A 570 -27.40 20.58 -12.20
CA ARG A 570 -27.59 19.42 -11.32
C ARG A 570 -26.53 18.36 -11.58
N TYR A 571 -26.30 17.51 -10.59
CA TYR A 571 -25.59 16.26 -10.77
C TYR A 571 -26.40 15.10 -10.20
N LEU A 572 -26.13 13.89 -10.69
CA LEU A 572 -26.76 12.66 -10.25
C LEU A 572 -25.66 11.62 -9.99
N ARG A 573 -25.66 10.99 -8.81
CA ARG A 573 -24.88 9.77 -8.54
C ARG A 573 -25.74 8.68 -7.92
N VAL A 574 -25.20 7.47 -7.84
CA VAL A 574 -25.89 6.30 -7.28
C VAL A 574 -25.10 5.76 -6.10
N GLU A 575 -25.76 5.50 -4.98
CA GLU A 575 -25.27 4.71 -3.85
C GLU A 575 -26.07 3.41 -3.75
N VAL A 576 -25.44 2.34 -3.30
CA VAL A 576 -26.11 1.08 -2.98
C VAL A 576 -25.90 0.79 -1.51
N HIS A 577 -26.97 0.45 -0.81
CA HIS A 577 -26.96 0.11 0.61
C HIS A 577 -27.59 -1.26 0.84
N ASP A 578 -27.10 -1.99 1.85
CA ASP A 578 -27.77 -3.22 2.30
C ASP A 578 -29.00 -2.91 3.16
N SER A 579 -29.67 -3.96 3.63
CA SER A 579 -30.86 -3.85 4.49
C SER A 579 -30.60 -3.20 5.85
N SER A 580 -29.35 -3.15 6.32
CA SER A 580 -28.95 -2.47 7.54
C SER A 580 -28.62 -0.99 7.33
N GLY A 581 -28.59 -0.55 6.06
CA GLY A 581 -28.18 0.78 5.66
C GLY A 581 -26.68 0.93 5.43
N ALA A 582 -25.89 -0.13 5.54
CA ALA A 582 -24.46 -0.08 5.28
C ALA A 582 -24.19 0.15 3.78
N LEU A 583 -23.23 1.02 3.48
CA LEU A 583 -22.84 1.31 2.11
C LEU A 583 -22.19 0.08 1.46
N LEU A 584 -22.71 -0.35 0.32
CA LEU A 584 -22.16 -1.43 -0.51
C LEU A 584 -21.32 -0.89 -1.67
N GLY A 585 -21.59 0.33 -2.15
CA GLY A 585 -20.81 0.96 -3.20
C GLY A 585 -21.43 2.25 -3.71
N ALA A 586 -20.65 3.03 -4.46
CA ALA A 586 -21.15 4.24 -5.11
C ALA A 586 -20.48 4.48 -6.48
N GLY A 587 -21.25 5.05 -7.40
CA GLY A 587 -20.78 5.46 -8.73
C GLY A 587 -20.41 6.94 -8.78
N ASN A 588 -19.60 7.30 -9.78
CA ASN A 588 -19.26 8.69 -10.07
C ASN A 588 -20.46 9.44 -10.68
N PRO A 589 -20.60 10.77 -10.44
CA PRO A 589 -21.77 11.51 -10.87
C PRO A 589 -21.76 11.80 -12.37
N LEU A 590 -22.96 11.93 -12.92
CA LEU A 590 -23.24 12.63 -14.16
C LEU A 590 -23.62 14.08 -13.83
N TRP A 591 -23.08 15.06 -14.55
CA TRP A 591 -23.50 16.46 -14.44
C TRP A 591 -24.36 16.88 -15.63
N LEU A 592 -25.43 17.61 -15.34
CA LEU A 592 -26.33 18.21 -16.33
C LEU A 592 -26.34 19.73 -16.13
N LEU A 593 -25.65 20.43 -17.04
CA LEU A 593 -25.39 21.87 -16.96
C LEU A 593 -26.04 22.63 -18.12
N PRO A 594 -26.37 23.93 -17.95
CA PRO A 594 -26.83 24.78 -19.06
C PRO A 594 -25.80 24.90 -20.19
N ALA A 595 -26.27 25.01 -21.45
CA ALA A 595 -25.40 25.03 -22.63
C ALA A 595 -24.47 26.27 -22.71
N GLY A 596 -24.96 27.43 -22.26
CA GLY A 596 -24.27 28.72 -22.37
C GLY A 596 -23.31 29.05 -21.23
N GLU A 597 -23.07 28.15 -20.28
CA GLU A 597 -22.17 28.42 -19.16
C GLU A 597 -20.69 28.31 -19.55
N ASP A 598 -19.93 29.32 -19.11
CA ASP A 598 -18.47 29.36 -19.22
C ASP A 598 -17.84 28.59 -18.04
N ILE A 599 -17.75 27.28 -18.22
CA ILE A 599 -17.11 26.36 -17.26
C ILE A 599 -16.11 25.51 -18.02
N GLU A 600 -14.90 25.45 -17.51
CA GLU A 600 -13.89 24.53 -18.01
C GLU A 600 -14.24 23.10 -17.62
N ILE A 601 -14.66 22.31 -18.61
CA ILE A 601 -14.93 20.89 -18.46
C ILE A 601 -13.75 20.10 -19.03
N PRO A 602 -13.13 19.18 -18.27
CA PRO A 602 -12.09 18.29 -18.78
C PRO A 602 -12.56 17.57 -20.05
N LYS A 603 -11.72 17.51 -21.08
CA LYS A 603 -12.09 16.94 -22.39
C LYS A 603 -12.67 15.53 -22.28
N ALA A 604 -12.08 14.70 -21.41
CA ALA A 604 -12.49 13.32 -21.19
C ALA A 604 -13.90 13.17 -20.57
N ARG A 605 -14.42 14.21 -19.93
CA ARG A 605 -15.75 14.20 -19.29
C ARG A 605 -16.85 14.78 -20.17
N ARG A 606 -16.53 15.45 -21.29
CA ARG A 606 -17.55 16.09 -22.13
C ARG A 606 -18.39 15.02 -22.84
N LEU A 607 -19.72 15.07 -22.65
CA LEU A 607 -20.67 14.26 -23.41
C LEU A 607 -21.60 15.16 -24.21
N THR A 608 -21.55 15.04 -25.54
CA THR A 608 -22.45 15.75 -26.45
C THR A 608 -23.62 14.85 -26.82
N LEU A 609 -24.82 15.36 -26.57
CA LEU A 609 -26.07 14.73 -26.96
C LEU A 609 -26.61 15.36 -28.25
N THR A 610 -27.22 14.51 -29.07
CA THR A 610 -28.03 14.88 -30.22
C THR A 610 -29.50 14.89 -29.82
N PRO A 611 -30.39 15.53 -30.60
CA PRO A 611 -31.83 15.46 -30.35
C PRO A 611 -32.39 14.02 -30.34
N ALA A 612 -31.72 13.07 -31.01
CA ALA A 612 -32.10 11.66 -30.98
C ALA A 612 -31.76 10.98 -29.64
N ASP A 613 -30.69 11.42 -28.97
CA ASP A 613 -30.28 10.88 -27.67
C ASP A 613 -31.22 11.28 -26.51
N LEU A 614 -32.10 12.28 -26.75
CA LEU A 614 -33.06 12.82 -25.78
C LEU A 614 -34.46 12.19 -25.89
N LYS A 615 -34.69 11.37 -26.91
CA LYS A 615 -35.92 10.59 -27.10
C LYS A 615 -35.74 9.22 -26.44
#